data_AF-E0TIN9-F1
#
_entry.id   AF-E0TIN9-F1
#
_cell.length_a   1.000
_cell.length_b   1.000
_cell.length_c   1.000
_cell.angle_alpha   90.00
_cell.angle_beta   90.00
_cell.angle_gamma   90.00
#
_symmetry.space_group_name_H-M   'P 1'
#
loop_
_entity.id
_entity.type
_entity.pdbx_description
1 polymer ?
#
loop_
_entity_poly.entity_id
_entity_poly.type
_entity_poly.pdbx_seq_one_letter_code
_entity_poly.pdbx_strand_id
1 'polypeptide(L)'
;MKILKKLKLLYPIGYIAIKESNLIKISIILLSIIIIPTIILSWIFAFKYYKKNNNKYLPNWNYSLIIELIIWIFPIIIILILSYLTFVNTKILDPRNINIKKKILKINTISLDWKWFFIICKYKIAIINEIVVPINKIINFNITSLNNMNSFNIPSLSGQIYSMPNMTTQLNSFINKTSFLNGFSSNYSGEGFSDMNFNFYSLKKNDYFIWIKSIYFMNKILNNKKYLLLLKKSFNNKINYFNKIYIK
;
A
#
# COMPACT_ATOMS: atom_id res chain seq x y z
N MET A 1 -13.67 -17.58 9.19
CA MET A 1 -13.38 -16.20 9.65
C MET A 1 -11.88 -15.87 9.85
N LYS A 2 -11.00 -16.81 10.27
CA LYS A 2 -9.55 -16.55 10.43
C LYS A 2 -8.76 -16.41 9.11
N ILE A 3 -9.16 -17.10 8.05
CA ILE A 3 -8.49 -17.05 6.72
C ILE A 3 -8.69 -15.69 6.04
N LEU A 4 -9.87 -15.07 6.18
CA LEU A 4 -10.15 -13.73 5.65
C LEU A 4 -9.27 -12.65 6.30
N LYS A 5 -8.92 -12.79 7.59
CA LYS A 5 -7.99 -11.87 8.27
C LYS A 5 -6.54 -11.95 7.77
N LYS A 6 -6.16 -13.01 7.04
CA LYS A 6 -4.83 -13.11 6.40
C LYS A 6 -4.71 -12.18 5.18
N LEU A 7 -5.82 -11.80 4.55
CA LEU A 7 -5.85 -10.85 3.45
C LEU A 7 -5.72 -9.42 3.99
N LYS A 8 -4.48 -9.02 4.28
CA LYS A 8 -4.11 -7.69 4.81
C LYS A 8 -4.69 -6.53 4.00
N LEU A 9 -4.95 -6.75 2.70
CA LEU A 9 -5.52 -5.79 1.77
C LEU A 9 -7.04 -5.60 1.93
N LEU A 10 -7.79 -6.65 2.30
CA LEU A 10 -9.25 -6.57 2.49
C LEU A 10 -9.64 -6.16 3.93
N TYR A 11 -8.75 -6.39 4.89
CA TYR A 11 -8.94 -6.01 6.29
C TYR A 11 -7.73 -5.24 6.84
N PRO A 12 -7.41 -4.05 6.28
CA PRO A 12 -6.31 -3.24 6.74
C PRO A 12 -6.64 -2.48 8.04
N ILE A 13 -5.61 -1.89 8.64
CA ILE A 13 -5.70 -1.22 9.95
C ILE A 13 -5.55 0.30 9.82
N GLY A 14 -4.76 0.77 8.86
CA GLY A 14 -4.56 2.20 8.60
C GLY A 14 -5.77 2.85 7.94
N TYR A 15 -5.97 4.13 8.24
CA TYR A 15 -7.15 4.87 7.78
C TYR A 15 -7.28 4.96 6.26
N ILE A 16 -6.17 5.18 5.56
CA ILE A 16 -6.13 5.23 4.09
C ILE A 16 -6.43 3.86 3.51
N ALA A 17 -5.71 2.83 3.96
CA ALA A 17 -5.90 1.48 3.46
C ALA A 17 -7.35 0.98 3.70
N ILE A 18 -8.01 1.34 4.80
CA ILE A 18 -9.43 1.01 5.01
C ILE A 18 -10.31 1.58 3.89
N LYS A 19 -10.13 2.86 3.54
CA LYS A 19 -10.89 3.48 2.44
C LYS A 19 -10.59 2.81 1.11
N GLU A 20 -9.31 2.55 0.80
CA GLU A 20 -8.92 1.80 -0.40
C GLU A 20 -9.57 0.41 -0.45
N SER A 21 -9.54 -0.34 0.66
CA SER A 21 -10.14 -1.67 0.73
C SER A 21 -11.66 -1.65 0.52
N ASN A 22 -12.34 -0.61 0.96
CA ASN A 22 -13.78 -0.45 0.74
C ASN A 22 -14.07 -0.17 -0.73
N LEU A 23 -13.24 0.62 -1.41
CA LEU A 23 -13.37 0.86 -2.86
C LEU A 23 -13.17 -0.42 -3.65
N ILE A 24 -12.17 -1.22 -3.28
CA ILE A 24 -11.93 -2.52 -3.90
C ILE A 24 -13.13 -3.46 -3.70
N LYS A 25 -13.74 -3.49 -2.50
CA LYS A 25 -14.94 -4.31 -2.26
C LYS A 25 -16.12 -3.85 -3.11
N ILE A 26 -16.37 -2.54 -3.17
CA ILE A 26 -17.45 -1.97 -3.96
C ILE A 26 -17.24 -2.26 -5.45
N SER A 27 -16.01 -2.09 -5.97
CA SER A 27 -15.72 -2.35 -7.38
C SER A 27 -15.86 -3.82 -7.75
N ILE A 28 -15.40 -4.74 -6.89
CA ILE A 28 -15.59 -6.18 -7.10
C ILE A 28 -17.08 -6.52 -7.16
N ILE A 29 -17.89 -5.98 -6.25
CA ILE A 29 -19.34 -6.22 -6.25
C ILE A 29 -19.99 -5.68 -7.53
N LEU A 30 -19.67 -4.45 -7.93
CA LEU A 30 -20.23 -3.82 -9.13
C LEU A 30 -19.86 -4.60 -10.41
N LEU A 31 -18.60 -5.02 -10.55
CA LEU A 31 -18.16 -5.79 -11.71
C LEU A 31 -18.75 -7.20 -11.73
N SER A 32 -18.89 -7.82 -10.55
CA SER A 32 -19.48 -9.14 -10.38
C SER A 32 -20.92 -9.21 -10.92
N ILE A 33 -21.68 -8.11 -10.82
CA ILE A 33 -23.05 -8.00 -11.38
C ILE A 33 -23.07 -8.22 -12.91
N ILE A 34 -22.00 -7.93 -13.65
CA ILE A 34 -21.91 -8.21 -15.09
C ILE A 34 -21.30 -9.60 -15.34
N ILE A 35 -20.20 -9.88 -14.65
CA ILE A 35 -19.38 -11.07 -14.93
C ILE A 35 -20.11 -12.35 -14.53
N ILE A 36 -20.78 -12.38 -13.38
CA ILE A 36 -21.47 -13.59 -12.93
C ILE A 36 -22.62 -13.96 -13.89
N PRO A 37 -23.55 -13.04 -14.23
CA PRO A 37 -24.62 -13.37 -15.17
C PRO A 37 -24.11 -13.77 -16.55
N THR A 38 -23.07 -13.13 -17.08
CA THR A 38 -22.51 -13.50 -18.39
C THR A 38 -21.94 -14.91 -18.40
N ILE A 39 -21.20 -15.30 -17.35
CA ILE A 39 -20.71 -16.69 -17.19
C ILE A 39 -21.88 -17.67 -17.07
N ILE A 40 -22.86 -17.40 -16.20
CA ILE A 40 -24.03 -18.26 -16.01
C ILE A 40 -24.80 -18.42 -17.33
N LEU A 41 -25.05 -17.33 -18.04
CA LEU A 41 -25.81 -17.34 -19.29
C LEU A 41 -25.06 -18.11 -20.37
N SER A 42 -23.73 -17.98 -20.46
CA SER A 42 -22.90 -18.76 -21.38
C SER A 42 -23.02 -20.27 -21.11
N TRP A 43 -22.98 -20.68 -19.84
CA TRP A 43 -23.17 -22.09 -19.45
C TRP A 43 -24.59 -22.56 -19.79
N ILE A 44 -25.62 -21.79 -19.44
CA ILE A 44 -27.01 -22.11 -19.78
C ILE A 44 -27.17 -22.29 -21.30
N PHE A 45 -26.63 -21.39 -22.11
CA PHE A 45 -26.70 -21.49 -23.56
C PHE A 45 -25.94 -22.72 -24.08
N ALA A 46 -24.75 -22.99 -23.55
CA ALA A 46 -23.94 -24.16 -23.94
C ALA A 46 -24.67 -25.48 -23.68
N PHE A 47 -25.33 -25.64 -22.52
CA PHE A 47 -26.08 -26.84 -22.20
C PHE A 47 -27.44 -26.91 -22.91
N LYS A 48 -28.19 -25.80 -22.92
CA LYS A 48 -29.52 -25.76 -23.52
C LYS A 48 -29.45 -26.05 -25.01
N TYR A 49 -28.57 -25.39 -25.76
CA TYR A 49 -28.47 -25.53 -27.21
C TYR A 49 -27.43 -26.58 -27.66
N TYR A 50 -27.07 -27.51 -26.76
CA TYR A 50 -26.22 -28.65 -27.12
C TYR A 50 -26.90 -29.54 -28.16
N LYS A 51 -26.13 -30.03 -29.15
CA LYS A 51 -26.62 -30.74 -30.37
C LYS A 51 -27.60 -31.89 -30.09
N LYS A 52 -27.51 -32.55 -28.94
CA LYS A 52 -28.40 -33.68 -28.58
C LYS A 52 -29.81 -33.24 -28.12
N ASN A 53 -30.02 -31.96 -27.82
CA ASN A 53 -31.29 -31.46 -27.29
C ASN A 53 -32.22 -30.94 -28.40
N ASN A 54 -33.50 -31.31 -28.37
CA ASN A 54 -34.51 -30.84 -29.31
C ASN A 54 -35.07 -29.46 -28.91
N ASN A 55 -34.24 -28.42 -28.94
CA ASN A 55 -34.64 -27.05 -28.67
C ASN A 55 -34.91 -26.26 -29.97
N LYS A 56 -35.72 -25.19 -29.88
CA LYS A 56 -36.07 -24.34 -31.03
C LYS A 56 -34.80 -23.77 -31.69
N TYR A 57 -34.52 -24.24 -32.90
CA TYR A 57 -33.38 -23.80 -33.70
C TYR A 57 -33.81 -22.71 -34.69
N LEU A 58 -33.16 -21.54 -34.63
CA LEU A 58 -33.49 -20.35 -35.44
C LEU A 58 -32.22 -19.83 -36.13
N PRO A 59 -31.83 -20.38 -37.30
CA PRO A 59 -30.56 -20.03 -37.96
C PRO A 59 -30.54 -18.61 -38.54
N ASN A 60 -31.71 -18.06 -38.86
CA ASN A 60 -31.82 -16.76 -39.53
C ASN A 60 -32.04 -15.60 -38.55
N TRP A 61 -32.08 -15.86 -37.24
CA TRP A 61 -32.28 -14.82 -36.24
C TRP A 61 -30.94 -14.18 -35.86
N ASN A 62 -30.67 -13.01 -36.44
CA ASN A 62 -29.40 -12.30 -36.32
C ASN A 62 -29.53 -10.93 -35.66
N TYR A 63 -30.75 -10.43 -35.44
CA TYR A 63 -30.98 -9.08 -34.93
C TYR A 63 -32.08 -9.01 -33.88
N SER A 64 -31.81 -8.27 -32.81
CA SER A 64 -32.79 -7.89 -31.80
C SER A 64 -32.38 -6.59 -31.14
N LEU A 65 -33.09 -5.51 -31.47
CA LEU A 65 -32.87 -4.17 -30.93
C LEU A 65 -32.92 -4.16 -29.39
N ILE A 66 -33.80 -4.95 -28.79
CA ILE A 66 -33.95 -5.03 -27.32
C ILE A 66 -32.67 -5.59 -26.68
N ILE A 67 -32.10 -6.65 -27.25
CA ILE A 67 -30.90 -7.30 -26.70
C ILE A 67 -29.68 -6.41 -26.88
N GLU A 68 -29.56 -5.79 -28.05
CA GLU A 68 -28.48 -4.84 -28.34
C GLU A 68 -28.50 -3.68 -27.33
N LEU A 69 -29.64 -3.03 -27.12
CA LEU A 69 -29.77 -1.94 -26.15
C LEU A 69 -29.35 -2.38 -24.73
N ILE A 70 -29.81 -3.54 -24.26
CA ILE A 70 -29.48 -4.03 -22.91
C ILE A 70 -27.97 -4.28 -22.76
N ILE A 71 -27.34 -4.93 -23.74
CA ILE A 71 -25.91 -5.27 -23.70
C ILE A 71 -25.03 -4.02 -23.73
N TRP A 72 -25.46 -2.95 -24.40
CA TRP A 72 -24.73 -1.68 -24.44
C TRP A 72 -24.96 -0.81 -23.20
N ILE A 73 -26.22 -0.62 -22.80
CA ILE A 73 -26.59 0.32 -21.75
C ILE A 73 -26.06 -0.15 -20.39
N PHE A 74 -26.15 -1.45 -20.11
CA PHE A 74 -25.82 -1.98 -18.78
C PHE A 74 -24.34 -1.80 -18.39
N PRO A 75 -23.35 -2.14 -19.26
CA PRO A 75 -21.94 -1.84 -18.99
C PRO A 75 -21.63 -0.35 -18.89
N ILE A 76 -22.25 0.48 -19.74
CA ILE A 76 -22.04 1.94 -19.73
C ILE A 76 -22.44 2.53 -18.38
N ILE A 77 -23.62 2.16 -17.86
CA ILE A 77 -24.09 2.64 -16.55
C ILE A 77 -23.10 2.25 -15.43
N ILE A 78 -22.62 1.01 -15.44
CA ILE A 78 -21.69 0.53 -14.41
C ILE A 78 -20.35 1.27 -14.48
N ILE A 79 -19.82 1.50 -15.69
CA ILE A 79 -18.60 2.28 -15.90
C ILE A 79 -18.78 3.73 -15.43
N LEU A 80 -19.93 4.37 -15.67
CA LEU A 80 -20.22 5.71 -15.18
C LEU A 80 -20.18 5.80 -13.65
N ILE A 81 -20.80 4.83 -12.96
CA ILE A 81 -20.78 4.75 -11.49
C ILE A 81 -19.35 4.56 -10.97
N LEU A 82 -18.59 3.63 -11.56
CA LEU A 82 -17.19 3.38 -11.21
C LEU A 82 -16.32 4.62 -11.45
N SER A 83 -16.48 5.29 -12.59
CA SER A 83 -15.77 6.52 -12.94
C SER A 83 -16.00 7.60 -11.88
N TYR A 84 -17.25 7.86 -11.53
CA TYR A 84 -17.58 8.83 -10.48
C TYR A 84 -16.94 8.48 -9.13
N LEU A 85 -17.05 7.22 -8.70
CA LEU A 85 -16.42 6.76 -7.46
C LEU A 85 -14.90 6.92 -7.50
N THR A 86 -14.24 6.54 -8.59
CA THR A 86 -12.78 6.70 -8.72
C THR A 86 -12.36 8.17 -8.67
N PHE A 87 -13.06 9.05 -9.38
CA PHE A 87 -12.75 10.49 -9.41
C PHE A 87 -12.84 11.16 -8.03
N VAL A 88 -13.86 10.82 -7.23
CA VAL A 88 -14.01 11.37 -5.88
C VAL A 88 -12.91 10.84 -4.97
N ASN A 89 -12.62 9.54 -5.04
CA ASN A 89 -11.68 8.91 -4.13
C ASN A 89 -10.22 9.20 -4.43
N THR A 90 -9.83 9.41 -5.69
CA THR A 90 -8.46 9.82 -6.04
C THR A 90 -8.08 11.16 -5.39
N LYS A 91 -9.03 12.09 -5.29
CA LYS A 91 -8.82 13.38 -4.61
C LYS A 91 -8.74 13.24 -3.09
N ILE A 92 -9.60 12.40 -2.49
CA ILE A 92 -9.66 12.20 -1.04
C ILE A 92 -8.46 11.40 -0.52
N LEU A 93 -7.91 10.51 -1.35
CA LEU A 93 -6.82 9.59 -1.01
C LEU A 93 -5.47 10.03 -1.57
N ASP A 94 -5.32 11.29 -2.00
CA ASP A 94 -4.02 11.80 -2.43
C ASP A 94 -3.00 11.65 -1.28
N PRO A 95 -1.87 10.94 -1.50
CA PRO A 95 -0.89 10.67 -0.44
C PRO A 95 -0.32 11.95 0.20
N ARG A 96 -0.36 13.08 -0.51
CA ARG A 96 0.14 14.39 -0.04
C ARG A 96 -0.84 15.11 0.88
N ASN A 97 -2.12 14.81 0.77
CA ASN A 97 -3.17 15.56 1.46
C ASN A 97 -3.92 14.66 2.44
N ILE A 98 -3.64 14.83 3.73
CA ILE A 98 -4.48 14.28 4.79
C ILE A 98 -5.31 15.39 5.42
N ASN A 99 -6.64 15.28 5.28
CA ASN A 99 -7.60 16.22 5.87
C ASN A 99 -7.85 15.91 7.37
N ILE A 100 -6.78 15.73 8.14
CA ILE A 100 -6.82 15.49 9.58
C ILE A 100 -6.00 16.59 10.26
N LYS A 101 -6.61 17.36 11.15
CA LYS A 101 -5.91 18.40 11.94
C LYS A 101 -5.27 17.76 13.18
N LYS A 102 -4.16 17.04 13.02
CA LYS A 102 -3.39 16.43 14.14
C LYS A 102 -1.90 16.74 14.03
N LYS A 103 -1.17 16.57 15.13
CA LYS A 103 0.29 16.74 15.16
C LYS A 103 0.96 15.76 14.19
N ILE A 104 1.81 16.30 13.33
CA ILE A 104 2.55 15.56 12.31
C ILE A 104 3.89 15.09 12.89
N LEU A 105 4.18 13.81 12.72
CA LEU A 105 5.49 13.22 12.95
C LEU A 105 6.16 13.01 11.59
N LYS A 106 7.20 13.79 11.31
CA LYS A 106 7.96 13.71 10.06
C LYS A 106 9.02 12.62 10.15
N ILE A 107 9.06 11.76 9.14
CA ILE A 107 10.03 10.68 8.99
C ILE A 107 10.61 10.79 7.59
N ASN A 108 11.93 10.93 7.48
CA ASN A 108 12.60 10.80 6.19
C ASN A 108 12.94 9.32 5.99
N THR A 109 12.49 8.74 4.89
CA THR A 109 12.68 7.34 4.52
C THR A 109 13.54 7.32 3.27
N ILE A 110 14.70 6.69 3.33
CA ILE A 110 15.64 6.62 2.23
C ILE A 110 15.79 5.15 1.86
N SER A 111 15.56 4.83 0.59
CA SER A 111 15.91 3.52 0.05
C SER A 111 17.38 3.50 -0.34
N LEU A 112 18.15 2.67 0.36
CA LEU A 112 19.52 2.32 0.02
C LEU A 112 19.52 1.02 -0.79
N ASP A 113 20.69 0.62 -1.27
CA ASP A 113 20.86 -0.69 -1.92
C ASP A 113 20.53 -1.82 -0.93
N TRP A 114 19.31 -2.33 -1.09
CA TRP A 114 18.69 -3.46 -0.36
C TRP A 114 18.43 -3.27 1.13
N LYS A 115 18.22 -2.02 1.56
CA LYS A 115 17.94 -1.68 2.98
C LYS A 115 17.11 -0.41 3.06
N TRP A 116 16.27 -0.34 4.07
CA TRP A 116 15.48 0.84 4.38
C TRP A 116 16.13 1.63 5.50
N PHE A 117 16.38 2.91 5.23
CA PHE A 117 16.98 3.83 6.19
C PHE A 117 15.95 4.89 6.60
N PHE A 118 15.66 4.96 7.89
CA PHE A 118 14.63 5.81 8.46
C PHE A 118 15.24 6.86 9.38
N ILE A 119 14.83 8.11 9.24
CA ILE A 119 15.27 9.22 10.09
C ILE A 119 14.05 9.90 10.71
N ILE A 120 13.96 9.89 12.04
CA ILE A 120 12.91 10.59 12.77
C ILE A 120 13.40 12.00 13.11
N CYS A 121 13.01 12.98 12.27
CA CYS A 121 13.56 14.34 12.30
C CYS A 121 13.47 15.02 13.67
N LYS A 122 12.35 14.83 14.38
CA LYS A 122 12.11 15.45 15.69
C LYS A 122 13.12 14.99 16.77
N TYR A 123 13.56 13.74 16.71
CA TYR A 123 14.44 13.14 17.71
C TYR A 123 15.88 12.96 17.19
N LYS A 124 16.15 13.25 15.91
CA LYS A 124 17.46 13.01 15.28
C LYS A 124 17.94 11.55 15.47
N ILE A 125 16.99 10.61 15.39
CA ILE A 125 17.24 9.16 15.49
C ILE A 125 17.23 8.59 14.08
N ALA A 126 18.20 7.74 13.76
CA ALA A 126 18.28 7.00 12.51
C ALA A 126 18.18 5.50 12.76
N ILE A 127 17.49 4.78 11.88
CA ILE A 127 17.12 3.37 12.07
C ILE A 127 17.23 2.64 10.73
N ILE A 128 17.64 1.38 10.77
CA ILE A 128 17.71 0.50 9.59
C ILE A 128 16.67 -0.61 9.75
N ASN A 129 15.87 -0.84 8.71
CA ASN A 129 14.90 -1.94 8.57
C ASN A 129 13.84 -2.05 9.69
N GLU A 130 13.71 -1.04 10.54
CA GLU A 130 12.63 -0.94 11.52
C GLU A 130 12.15 0.50 11.65
N ILE A 131 10.87 0.66 11.88
CA ILE A 131 10.28 1.94 12.22
C ILE A 131 9.21 1.78 13.30
N VAL A 132 9.28 2.66 14.30
CA VAL A 132 8.33 2.70 15.39
C VAL A 132 7.67 4.07 15.41
N VAL A 133 6.33 4.09 15.51
CA VAL A 133 5.53 5.30 15.49
C VAL A 133 4.49 5.30 16.61
N PRO A 134 4.11 6.48 17.15
CA PRO A 134 3.02 6.57 18.10
C PRO A 134 1.66 6.52 17.40
N ILE A 135 0.68 5.83 17.99
CA ILE A 135 -0.72 5.87 17.54
C ILE A 135 -1.31 7.29 17.65
N ASN A 136 -2.41 7.52 16.92
CA ASN A 136 -3.20 8.76 16.95
C ASN A 136 -2.44 10.02 16.51
N LYS A 137 -1.40 9.87 15.69
CA LYS A 137 -0.70 10.98 15.01
C LYS A 137 -0.67 10.76 13.51
N ILE A 138 -0.53 11.86 12.78
CA ILE A 138 -0.26 11.80 11.34
C ILE A 138 1.22 11.53 11.18
N ILE A 139 1.56 10.53 10.39
CA ILE A 139 2.92 10.18 10.05
C ILE A 139 3.13 10.66 8.63
N ASN A 140 4.03 11.63 8.45
CA ASN A 140 4.42 12.11 7.14
C ASN A 140 5.77 11.51 6.79
N PHE A 141 5.76 10.64 5.78
CA PHE A 141 6.93 10.03 5.18
C PHE A 141 7.42 10.88 4.01
N ASN A 142 8.63 11.42 4.14
CA ASN A 142 9.37 11.99 3.03
C ASN A 142 10.26 10.90 2.45
N ILE A 143 9.94 10.43 1.27
CA ILE A 143 10.53 9.25 0.66
C ILE A 143 11.47 9.67 -0.46
N THR A 144 12.69 9.13 -0.46
CA THR A 144 13.68 9.32 -1.52
C THR A 144 14.50 8.06 -1.71
N SER A 145 15.21 7.96 -2.82
CA SER A 145 16.17 6.89 -3.08
C SER A 145 17.57 7.45 -3.30
N LEU A 146 18.58 6.64 -3.01
CA LEU A 146 19.97 6.98 -3.28
C LEU A 146 20.40 6.61 -4.70
N ASN A 147 20.12 5.37 -5.13
CA ASN A 147 20.59 4.83 -6.41
C ASN A 147 19.42 4.40 -7.31
N ASN A 148 18.65 3.41 -6.85
CA ASN A 148 17.67 2.71 -7.70
C ASN A 148 16.24 3.10 -7.37
N MET A 149 15.36 3.10 -8.36
CA MET A 149 13.93 3.26 -8.13
C MET A 149 13.39 2.08 -7.31
N ASN A 150 12.84 2.38 -6.14
CA ASN A 150 12.19 1.42 -5.24
C ASN A 150 10.73 1.83 -5.00
N SER A 151 9.94 0.98 -4.35
CA SER A 151 8.56 1.31 -4.00
C SER A 151 8.29 0.97 -2.55
N PHE A 152 8.11 2.00 -1.73
CA PHE A 152 7.82 1.86 -0.31
C PHE A 152 6.38 1.40 -0.13
N ASN A 153 6.18 0.20 0.43
CA ASN A 153 4.85 -0.37 0.62
C ASN A 153 4.64 -0.86 2.05
N ILE A 154 3.53 -0.41 2.66
CA ILE A 154 2.99 -0.99 3.89
C ILE A 154 1.50 -1.29 3.64
N PRO A 155 1.16 -2.50 3.14
CA PRO A 155 -0.16 -2.77 2.58
C PRO A 155 -1.32 -2.51 3.53
N SER A 156 -1.13 -2.78 4.82
CA SER A 156 -2.17 -2.61 5.84
C SER A 156 -2.27 -1.19 6.41
N LEU A 157 -1.45 -0.23 5.94
CA LEU A 157 -1.37 1.14 6.46
C LEU A 157 -1.91 2.18 5.47
N SER A 158 -1.27 2.32 4.30
CA SER A 158 -1.46 3.49 3.44
C SER A 158 -1.06 3.26 1.97
N GLY A 159 -1.03 2.00 1.53
CA GLY A 159 -0.67 1.65 0.16
C GLY A 159 0.83 1.72 -0.14
N GLN A 160 1.13 1.91 -1.42
CA GLN A 160 2.49 1.97 -1.95
C GLN A 160 2.79 3.32 -2.61
N ILE A 161 4.05 3.74 -2.56
CA ILE A 161 4.53 4.91 -3.28
C ILE A 161 5.99 4.73 -3.70
N TYR A 162 6.33 5.25 -4.88
CA TYR A 162 7.68 5.16 -5.41
C TYR A 162 8.67 6.05 -4.65
N SER A 163 9.87 5.52 -4.47
CA SER A 163 11.07 6.23 -4.04
C SER A 163 12.03 6.35 -5.22
N MET A 164 12.34 7.57 -5.62
CA MET A 164 13.16 7.86 -6.81
C MET A 164 14.41 8.63 -6.40
N PRO A 165 15.54 8.43 -7.10
CA PRO A 165 16.74 9.23 -6.88
C PRO A 165 16.48 10.69 -7.27
N ASN A 166 17.12 11.62 -6.56
CA ASN A 166 17.04 13.07 -6.79
C ASN A 166 15.62 13.68 -6.69
N MET A 167 14.64 12.92 -6.19
CA MET A 167 13.28 13.40 -5.95
C MET A 167 12.84 13.04 -4.54
N THR A 168 11.91 13.83 -4.01
CA THR A 168 11.23 13.53 -2.74
C THR A 168 9.75 13.33 -3.00
N THR A 169 9.24 12.17 -2.64
CA THR A 169 7.81 11.86 -2.64
C THR A 169 7.29 11.95 -1.21
N GLN A 170 6.02 12.27 -1.05
CA GLN A 170 5.39 12.42 0.26
C GLN A 170 4.27 11.42 0.39
N LEU A 171 4.22 10.75 1.54
CA LEU A 171 3.13 9.88 1.92
C LEU A 171 2.72 10.19 3.34
N ASN A 172 1.47 10.61 3.51
CA ASN A 172 0.86 10.72 4.81
C ASN A 172 0.16 9.41 5.17
N SER A 173 0.25 9.02 6.44
CA SER A 173 -0.48 7.88 6.97
C SER A 173 -1.02 8.18 8.37
N PHE A 174 -2.06 7.43 8.76
CA PHE A 174 -2.68 7.58 10.07
C PHE A 174 -3.12 6.21 10.60
N ILE A 175 -2.74 5.91 11.85
CA ILE A 175 -3.09 4.68 12.55
C ILE A 175 -3.56 4.99 13.98
N ASN A 176 -4.64 4.33 14.40
CA ASN A 176 -5.29 4.54 15.70
C ASN A 176 -5.12 3.36 16.68
N LYS A 177 -4.64 2.21 16.21
CA LYS A 177 -4.47 0.99 17.00
C LYS A 177 -3.01 0.59 17.07
N THR A 178 -2.61 0.00 18.19
CA THR A 178 -1.30 -0.63 18.33
C THR A 178 -1.26 -1.89 17.49
N SER A 179 -0.25 -2.01 16.65
CA SER A 179 -0.11 -3.11 15.71
C SER A 179 1.33 -3.25 15.23
N PHE A 180 1.65 -4.48 14.84
CA PHE A 180 2.86 -4.84 14.12
C PHE A 180 2.49 -5.09 12.67
N LEU A 181 3.15 -4.38 11.75
CA LEU A 181 2.95 -4.46 10.32
C LEU A 181 4.30 -4.74 9.65
N ASN A 182 4.25 -5.41 8.49
CA ASN A 182 5.43 -5.62 7.67
C ASN A 182 5.35 -4.67 6.49
N GLY A 183 6.43 -3.96 6.24
CA GLY A 183 6.63 -3.23 5.00
C GLY A 183 7.72 -3.88 4.15
N PHE A 184 7.67 -3.62 2.85
CA PHE A 184 8.62 -4.17 1.89
C PHE A 184 8.76 -3.24 0.69
N SER A 185 9.80 -3.48 -0.14
CA SER A 185 9.88 -2.85 -1.46
C SER A 185 9.00 -3.61 -2.46
N SER A 186 8.09 -2.94 -3.16
CA SER A 186 7.28 -3.57 -4.21
C SER A 186 7.85 -3.46 -5.62
N ASN A 187 8.96 -2.71 -5.80
CA ASN A 187 9.61 -2.56 -7.09
C ASN A 187 10.99 -3.23 -7.09
N TYR A 188 11.27 -4.06 -8.09
CA TYR A 188 12.53 -4.76 -8.23
C TYR A 188 13.69 -3.77 -8.34
N SER A 189 14.75 -4.00 -7.55
CA SER A 189 15.91 -3.11 -7.47
C SER A 189 17.26 -3.83 -7.50
N GLY A 190 17.27 -5.11 -7.91
CA GLY A 190 18.48 -5.93 -8.07
C GLY A 190 18.49 -7.17 -7.19
N GLU A 191 19.67 -7.78 -7.07
CA GLU A 191 19.90 -9.08 -6.41
C GLU A 191 19.33 -9.17 -4.99
N GLY A 192 19.49 -8.14 -4.16
CA GLY A 192 19.06 -8.15 -2.75
C GLY A 192 17.63 -7.66 -2.53
N PHE A 193 16.85 -7.49 -3.60
CA PHE A 193 15.48 -7.01 -3.53
C PHE A 193 14.59 -7.84 -2.58
N SER A 194 14.77 -9.16 -2.55
CA SER A 194 13.99 -10.07 -1.69
C SER A 194 14.10 -9.74 -0.20
N ASP A 195 15.24 -9.17 0.20
CA ASP A 195 15.57 -8.90 1.59
C ASP A 195 15.16 -7.48 2.03
N MET A 196 14.57 -6.69 1.12
CA MET A 196 14.12 -5.31 1.38
C MET A 196 12.83 -5.23 2.20
N ASN A 197 12.81 -5.93 3.32
CA ASN A 197 11.72 -5.96 4.27
C ASN A 197 12.05 -5.07 5.48
N PHE A 198 11.03 -4.46 6.06
CA PHE A 198 11.17 -3.71 7.30
C PHE A 198 9.97 -3.90 8.22
N ASN A 199 10.24 -3.76 9.52
CA ASN A 199 9.24 -3.89 10.56
C ASN A 199 8.64 -2.53 10.87
N PHE A 200 7.31 -2.44 10.92
CA PHE A 200 6.58 -1.24 11.32
C PHE A 200 5.81 -1.52 12.61
N TYR A 201 6.12 -0.78 13.67
CA TYR A 201 5.43 -0.87 14.96
C TYR A 201 4.66 0.41 15.25
N SER A 202 3.41 0.24 15.69
CA SER A 202 2.60 1.33 16.23
C SER A 202 2.38 1.12 17.72
N LEU A 203 2.82 2.08 18.52
CA LEU A 203 2.84 2.00 19.99
C LEU A 203 1.98 3.09 20.63
N LYS A 204 1.57 2.88 21.88
CA LYS A 204 1.00 3.94 22.70
C LYS A 204 2.06 5.01 22.97
N LYS A 205 1.60 6.22 23.29
CA LYS A 205 2.49 7.37 23.52
C LYS A 205 3.55 7.09 24.59
N ASN A 206 3.20 6.42 25.68
CA ASN A 206 4.12 6.11 26.78
C ASN A 206 5.19 5.11 26.35
N ASP A 207 4.78 3.98 25.76
CA ASP A 207 5.69 2.93 25.25
C ASP A 207 6.63 3.49 24.18
N TYR A 208 6.12 4.38 23.31
CA TYR A 208 6.92 5.08 22.32
C TYR A 208 8.02 5.95 22.96
N PHE A 209 7.72 6.64 24.06
CA PHE A 209 8.74 7.42 24.78
C PHE A 209 9.77 6.53 25.50
N ILE A 210 9.34 5.39 26.04
CA ILE A 210 10.25 4.40 26.64
C ILE A 210 11.21 3.87 25.57
N TRP A 211 10.70 3.54 24.40
CA TRP A 211 11.50 3.10 23.25
C TRP A 211 12.47 4.19 22.75
N ILE A 212 12.06 5.46 22.71
CA ILE A 212 12.98 6.55 22.39
C ILE A 212 14.13 6.62 23.41
N LYS A 213 13.81 6.53 24.70
CA LYS A 213 14.82 6.58 25.77
C LYS A 213 15.83 5.44 25.66
N SER A 214 15.38 4.21 25.38
CA SER A 214 16.30 3.07 25.23
C SER A 214 17.29 3.26 24.09
N ILE A 215 16.88 3.88 22.97
CA ILE A 215 17.78 4.23 21.86
C ILE A 215 18.81 5.28 22.28
N TYR A 216 18.42 6.27 23.09
CA TYR A 216 19.37 7.24 23.61
C TYR A 216 20.41 6.60 24.54
N PHE A 217 20.03 5.60 25.34
CA PHE A 217 20.96 4.86 26.19
C PHE A 217 21.99 4.03 25.42
N MET A 218 21.65 3.52 24.22
CA MET A 218 22.59 2.73 23.40
C MET A 218 23.82 3.52 22.88
N ASN A 219 23.77 4.86 22.89
CA ASN A 219 24.89 5.75 22.52
C ASN A 219 25.57 5.44 21.16
N LYS A 220 24.82 4.94 20.17
CA LYS A 220 25.32 4.64 18.82
C LYS A 220 25.37 5.88 17.94
N ILE A 221 26.58 6.31 17.59
CA ILE A 221 26.85 7.46 16.72
C ILE A 221 26.91 7.04 15.25
N LEU A 222 26.27 7.82 14.38
CA LEU A 222 26.34 7.75 12.92
C LEU A 222 27.18 8.93 12.37
N ASN A 223 28.45 8.64 12.09
CA ASN A 223 29.41 9.56 11.45
C ASN A 223 29.48 9.32 9.93
N ASN A 224 30.02 10.28 9.17
CA ASN A 224 30.25 10.14 7.72
C ASN A 224 30.94 8.82 7.33
N LYS A 225 31.97 8.37 8.05
CA LYS A 225 32.63 7.08 7.78
C LYS A 225 31.68 5.88 7.87
N LYS A 226 30.84 5.84 8.92
CA LYS A 226 29.83 4.78 9.09
C LYS A 226 28.71 4.91 8.06
N TYR A 227 28.33 6.13 7.71
CA TYR A 227 27.36 6.37 6.66
C TYR A 227 27.84 5.83 5.30
N LEU A 228 29.08 6.13 4.90
CA LEU A 228 29.69 5.58 3.68
C LEU A 228 29.75 4.05 3.69
N LEU A 229 30.00 3.43 4.86
CA LEU A 229 29.91 1.97 4.99
C LEU A 229 28.49 1.44 4.82
N LEU A 230 27.47 2.19 5.26
CA LEU A 230 26.07 1.82 5.04
C LEU A 230 25.64 1.94 3.58
N LEU A 231 26.27 2.81 2.79
CA LEU A 231 25.96 2.95 1.36
C LEU A 231 26.43 1.75 0.52
N LYS A 232 27.45 1.02 0.99
CA LYS A 232 27.91 -0.18 0.28
C LYS A 232 26.78 -1.20 0.19
N LYS A 233 26.65 -1.86 -0.97
CA LYS A 233 25.70 -2.95 -1.20
C LYS A 233 25.87 -4.02 -0.13
N SER A 234 24.77 -4.42 0.51
CA SER A 234 24.77 -5.54 1.44
C SER A 234 23.38 -6.19 1.49
N PHE A 235 23.36 -7.47 1.83
CA PHE A 235 22.16 -8.30 1.91
C PHE A 235 21.73 -8.49 3.36
N ASN A 236 20.43 -8.74 3.56
CA ASN A 236 19.83 -9.12 4.85
C ASN A 236 20.35 -8.31 6.07
N ASN A 237 20.31 -6.98 5.96
CA ASN A 237 20.80 -6.11 7.02
C ASN A 237 19.98 -6.25 8.30
N LYS A 238 20.66 -6.54 9.41
CA LYS A 238 20.06 -6.53 10.75
C LYS A 238 19.59 -5.13 11.14
N ILE A 239 18.55 -5.11 11.96
CA ILE A 239 17.99 -3.88 12.54
C ILE A 239 19.07 -3.18 13.38
N ASN A 240 19.25 -1.89 13.12
CA ASN A 240 20.26 -1.07 13.79
C ASN A 240 19.69 0.31 14.11
N TYR A 241 20.09 0.85 15.27
CA TYR A 241 19.66 2.15 15.78
C TYR A 241 20.84 3.09 15.94
N PHE A 242 20.63 4.36 15.66
CA PHE A 242 21.59 5.44 15.83
C PHE A 242 20.90 6.66 16.44
N ASN A 243 21.54 7.31 17.41
CA ASN A 243 20.93 8.40 18.18
C ASN A 243 21.64 9.75 18.02
N LYS A 244 22.85 9.76 17.47
CA LYS A 244 23.64 10.96 17.15
C LYS A 244 23.99 10.93 15.67
N ILE A 245 23.30 11.77 14.89
CA ILE A 245 23.48 11.89 13.44
C ILE A 245 24.37 13.10 13.15
N TYR A 246 25.56 12.83 12.62
CA TYR A 246 26.49 13.85 12.13
C TYR A 246 26.78 13.61 10.65
N ILE A 247 25.73 13.71 9.84
CA ILE A 247 25.83 13.63 8.39
C ILE A 247 25.81 15.06 7.87
N LYS A 248 26.87 15.46 7.16
CA LYS A 248 26.91 16.69 6.36
C LYS A 248 26.48 16.38 4.94
#